data_AF-A0A0F9LUJ3-F1
#
_entry.id   AF-A0A0F9LUJ3-F1
#
_cell.length_a   1.000
_cell.length_b   1.000
_cell.length_c   1.000
_cell.angle_alpha   90.00
_cell.angle_beta   90.00
_cell.angle_gamma   90.00
#
_symmetry.space_group_name_H-M   'P 1'
#
loop_
_entity.id
_entity.type
_entity.pdbx_description
1 polymer ?
#
loop_
_entity_poly.entity_id
_entity_poly.type
_entity_poly.pdbx_seq_one_letter_code
_entity_poly.pdbx_strand_id
1 'polypeptide(L)' 'MTLVETPEMADWLRTGRKGIVELLISHKLKSVCALAAKMKENGQTGAPIYKEVMAMCKEKRARRPS' A
#
# COMPACT_ATOMS: atom_id res chain seq x y z
N MET A 1 -14.72 21.81 -1.76
CA MET A 1 -14.16 20.56 -2.31
C MET A 1 -13.68 19.71 -1.15
N THR A 2 -14.52 18.82 -0.66
CA THR A 2 -14.14 17.81 0.34
C THR A 2 -14.22 16.45 -0.36
N LEU A 3 -13.26 16.21 -1.27
CA LEU A 3 -13.14 14.97 -2.03
C LEU A 3 -12.36 13.94 -1.23
N VAL A 4 -12.90 13.45 -0.13
CA VAL A 4 -12.46 12.18 0.46
C VAL A 4 -13.68 11.54 1.14
N GLU A 5 -14.51 10.85 0.36
CA GLU A 5 -15.74 10.22 0.86
C GLU A 5 -15.49 8.87 1.57
N THR A 6 -14.31 8.26 1.42
CA THR A 6 -13.90 7.08 2.19
C THR A 6 -12.40 7.09 2.53
N PRO A 7 -11.96 6.46 3.63
CA PRO A 7 -10.54 6.31 3.97
C PRO A 7 -9.72 5.70 2.83
N GLU A 8 -10.36 4.83 2.02
CA GLU A 8 -9.77 4.12 0.89
C GLU A 8 -9.52 5.02 -0.34
N MET A 9 -10.22 6.16 -0.45
CA MET A 9 -9.89 7.16 -1.47
C MET A 9 -8.67 8.00 -1.07
N ALA A 10 -8.41 8.19 0.24
CA ALA A 10 -7.19 8.87 0.68
C ALA A 10 -5.94 8.04 0.35
N ASP A 11 -6.06 6.71 0.35
CA ASP A 11 -4.99 5.79 -0.01
C ASP A 11 -4.45 6.04 -1.44
N TRP A 12 -5.32 6.47 -2.36
CA TRP A 12 -4.96 6.77 -3.75
C TRP A 12 -4.01 7.95 -3.92
N LEU A 13 -4.02 8.91 -2.98
CA LEU A 13 -3.19 10.11 -3.03
C LEU A 13 -1.88 9.95 -2.25
N ARG A 14 -1.73 8.89 -1.45
CA ARG A 14 -0.49 8.64 -0.72
C ARG A 14 0.61 8.18 -1.68
N THR A 15 1.84 8.58 -1.42
CA THR A 15 3.05 8.18 -2.17
C THR A 15 4.25 8.04 -1.23
N GLY A 16 5.28 7.30 -1.66
CA GLY A 16 6.54 7.17 -0.94
C GLY A 16 6.49 6.33 0.33
N ARG A 17 7.65 6.15 0.97
CA ARG A 17 7.82 5.27 2.15
C ARG A 17 6.90 5.64 3.32
N LYS A 18 6.67 6.94 3.56
CA LYS A 18 5.77 7.40 4.63
C LYS A 18 4.32 6.98 4.33
N GLY A 19 3.87 7.13 3.08
CA GLY A 19 2.56 6.68 2.65
C GLY A 19 2.36 5.18 2.85
N ILE A 20 3.38 4.36 2.55
CA ILE A 20 3.33 2.91 2.73
C ILE A 20 3.16 2.55 4.21
N VAL A 21 3.89 3.23 5.11
CA VAL A 21 3.78 3.02 6.55
C VAL A 21 2.41 3.42 7.07
N GLU A 22 1.87 4.56 6.64
CA GLU A 22 0.52 4.97 7.05
C GLU A 22 -0.57 4.03 6.53
N LEU A 23 -0.41 3.49 5.32
CA LEU A 23 -1.31 2.48 4.78
C LEU A 23 -1.25 1.17 5.60
N LEU A 24 -0.05 0.73 5.97
CA LEU A 24 0.13 -0.42 6.85
C LEU A 24 -0.57 -0.21 8.20
N ILE A 25 -0.45 0.98 8.79
CA ILE A 25 -1.12 1.30 10.06
C ILE A 25 -2.65 1.35 9.87
N SER A 26 -3.12 2.04 8.83
CA SER A 26 -4.56 2.23 8.54
C SER A 26 -5.27 0.89 8.32
N HIS A 27 -4.64 -0.01 7.56
CA HIS A 27 -5.16 -1.35 7.28
C HIS A 27 -4.80 -2.38 8.36
N LYS A 28 -4.10 -1.98 9.43
CA LYS A 28 -3.60 -2.85 10.52
C LYS A 28 -2.76 -4.03 9.99
N LEU A 29 -1.99 -3.79 8.94
CA LEU A 29 -1.14 -4.77 8.28
C LEU A 29 0.31 -4.63 8.74
N LYS A 30 0.97 -5.78 8.98
CA LYS A 30 2.40 -5.82 9.35
C LYS A 30 3.32 -6.13 8.16
N SER A 31 2.75 -6.40 6.99
CA SER A 31 3.47 -6.83 5.79
C SER A 31 3.11 -5.98 4.60
N VAL A 32 4.14 -5.44 3.93
CA VAL A 32 4.00 -4.68 2.67
C VAL A 32 3.39 -5.55 1.56
N CYS A 33 3.67 -6.86 1.58
CA CYS A 33 3.06 -7.79 0.63
C CYS A 33 1.57 -8.03 0.91
N ALA A 34 1.17 -8.03 2.18
CA ALA A 34 -0.25 -8.10 2.54
C ALA A 34 -0.97 -6.81 2.14
N LEU A 35 -0.29 -5.66 2.26
CA LEU A 35 -0.81 -4.39 1.77
C LEU A 35 -1.01 -4.40 0.25
N ALA A 36 -0.08 -4.97 -0.53
CA ALA A 36 -0.24 -5.12 -1.97
C ALA A 36 -1.49 -5.96 -2.32
N ALA A 37 -1.72 -7.06 -1.61
CA ALA A 37 -2.91 -7.89 -1.81
C ALA A 37 -4.19 -7.13 -1.46
N LYS A 38 -4.22 -6.45 -0.32
CA LYS A 38 -5.34 -5.61 0.13
C LYS A 38 -5.68 -4.50 -0.89
N MET A 39 -4.66 -3.80 -1.39
CA MET A 39 -4.83 -2.78 -2.42
C MET A 39 -5.38 -3.37 -3.73
N LYS A 40 -4.99 -4.60 -4.08
CA LYS A 40 -5.53 -5.29 -5.26
C LYS A 40 -7.00 -5.68 -5.06
N GLU A 41 -7.37 -6.18 -3.89
CA GLU A 41 -8.76 -6.49 -3.53
C GLU A 41 -9.64 -5.24 -3.56
N ASN A 42 -9.10 -4.11 -3.10
CA ASN A 42 -9.78 -2.81 -3.11
C ASN A 42 -9.79 -2.14 -4.50
N GLY A 43 -9.26 -2.78 -5.56
CA GLY A 43 -9.20 -2.21 -6.91
C GLY A 43 -8.23 -1.03 -7.06
N GLN A 44 -7.32 -0.81 -6.11
CA GLN A 44 -6.38 0.31 -6.07
C GLN A 44 -5.05 0.01 -6.82
N THR A 45 -5.06 -0.89 -7.79
CA THR A 45 -3.87 -1.25 -8.59
C THR A 45 -3.36 -0.09 -9.46
N GLY A 46 -4.23 0.88 -9.77
CA GLY A 46 -3.89 2.12 -10.46
C GLY A 46 -3.31 3.22 -9.57
N ALA A 47 -3.29 3.04 -8.24
CA ALA A 47 -2.76 4.05 -7.33
C ALA A 47 -1.25 4.24 -7.55
N PRO A 48 -0.72 5.49 -7.51
CA PRO A 48 0.69 5.77 -7.73
C PRO A 48 1.63 4.98 -6.79
N ILE A 49 1.20 4.77 -5.54
CA ILE A 49 1.95 4.03 -4.52
C ILE A 49 1.96 2.52 -4.72
N TYR A 50 1.05 1.96 -5.53
CA TYR A 50 0.96 0.51 -5.71
C TYR A 50 2.25 -0.08 -6.30
N LYS A 51 2.90 0.62 -7.23
CA LYS A 51 4.19 0.21 -7.80
C LYS A 51 5.30 0.17 -6.73
N GLU A 52 5.33 1.16 -5.84
CA GLU A 52 6.32 1.23 -4.75
C GLU A 52 6.09 0.13 -3.71
N VAL A 53 4.83 -0.14 -3.35
CA VAL A 53 4.42 -1.23 -2.44
C VAL A 53 4.86 -2.58 -3.03
N MET A 54 4.62 -2.81 -4.32
CA MET A 54 5.03 -4.04 -5.01
C MET A 54 6.55 -4.19 -5.06
N ALA A 55 7.29 -3.13 -5.38
CA ALA A 55 8.75 -3.13 -5.39
C ALA A 55 9.31 -3.50 -4.00
N MET A 56 8.81 -2.85 -2.95
CA MET A 56 9.24 -3.10 -1.58
C MET A 56 8.84 -4.48 -1.07
N CYS A 57 7.68 -5.01 -1.49
CA CYS A 57 7.29 -6.40 -1.24
C CYS A 57 8.30 -7.37 -1.88
N LYS A 58 8.69 -7.15 -3.15
CA LYS A 58 9.66 -7.99 -3.87
C LYS A 58 11.03 -7.96 -3.19
N GLU A 59 11.51 -6.79 -2.79
CA GLU A 59 12.77 -6.65 -2.05
C GLU A 59 12.74 -7.38 -0.71
N LYS A 60 11.67 -7.24 0.07
CA LYS A 60 11.53 -7.94 1.36
C LYS A 60 11.45 -9.45 1.20
N ARG A 61 10.82 -9.93 0.12
CA ARG A 61 10.74 -11.36 -0.19
C ARG A 61 12.12 -11.92 -0.58
N ALA A 62 12.88 -11.20 -1.40
CA ALA A 62 14.24 -11.59 -1.77
C ALA A 62 15.22 -11.61 -0.59
N ARG A 63 14.96 -10.79 0.44
CA ARG A 63 15.77 -10.72 1.67
C ARG A 63 15.40 -11.74 2.75
N ARG A 64 14.35 -12.54 2.58
CA ARG A 64 14.09 -13.65 3.51
C ARG A 64 15.03 -14.81 3.13
N PRO A 65 16.07 -15.12 3.93
CA PRO A 65 16.79 -16.37 3.74
C PRO A 65 15.83 -17.52 4.02
N SER A 66 15.79 -18.49 3.11
CA SER A 66 15.12 -19.77 3.32
C SER A 66 15.72 -20.53 4.49
#